data_AF-D6YWD9-F1
#
_entry.id   AF-D6YWD9-F1
#
_cell.length_a   1.000
_cell.length_b   1.000
_cell.length_c   1.000
_cell.angle_alpha   90.00
_cell.angle_beta   90.00
_cell.angle_gamma   90.00
#
_symmetry.space_group_name_H-M   'P 1'
#
loop_
_entity.id
_entity.type
_entity.pdbx_description
1 polymer ?
#
loop_
_entity_poly.entity_id
_entity_poly.type
_entity_poly.pdbx_seq_one_letter_code
_entity_poly.pdbx_strand_id
1 'polypeptide(L)' 'MFLKTYRDKYPKACACLEKDKAQLFTFYNFPAIHWQHVRTTNPIESTFATIRHRTRQTKGCGSVAATKNF' A
#
# COMPACT_ATOMS: atom_id res chain seq x y z
N MET A 1 12.00 4.03 -20.05
CA MET A 1 13.17 3.32 -19.49
C MET A 1 12.74 2.19 -18.53
N PHE A 2 11.88 2.41 -17.53
CA PHE A 2 11.42 1.35 -16.60
C PHE A 2 10.66 0.17 -17.25
N LEU A 3 9.59 0.45 -18.01
CA LEU A 3 8.76 -0.60 -18.60
C LEU A 3 9.57 -1.52 -19.51
N LYS A 4 10.44 -0.95 -20.36
CA LYS A 4 11.30 -1.74 -21.27
C LYS A 4 12.23 -2.70 -20.52
N THR A 5 12.75 -2.30 -19.36
CA THR A 5 13.72 -3.11 -18.59
C THR A 5 13.04 -4.19 -17.73
N TYR A 6 11.83 -3.94 -17.23
CA TYR A 6 11.18 -4.81 -16.24
C TYR A 6 9.92 -5.52 -16.71
N ARG A 7 9.47 -5.30 -17.97
CA ARG A 7 8.26 -5.93 -18.51
C ARG A 7 8.30 -7.46 -18.45
N ASP A 8 9.45 -8.05 -18.78
CA ASP A 8 9.59 -9.51 -18.80
C ASP A 8 9.61 -10.10 -17.39
N LYS A 9 10.21 -9.37 -16.43
CA LYS A 9 10.32 -9.82 -15.04
C LYS A 9 9.02 -9.62 -14.25
N TYR A 10 8.31 -8.51 -14.51
CA TYR A 10 7.11 -8.11 -13.77
C TYR A 10 6.00 -7.59 -14.71
N PRO A 11 5.42 -8.46 -15.54
CA PRO A 11 4.47 -8.05 -16.57
C PRO A 11 3.21 -7.40 -15.99
N LYS A 12 2.70 -7.94 -14.86
CA LYS A 12 1.49 -7.42 -14.19
C LYS A 12 1.72 -6.04 -13.57
N ALA A 13 2.87 -5.82 -12.94
CA ALA A 13 3.21 -4.53 -12.35
C ALA A 13 3.39 -3.46 -13.43
N CYS A 14 4.06 -3.82 -14.53
CA CYS A 14 4.23 -2.93 -15.68
C CYS A 14 2.89 -2.56 -16.32
N ALA A 15 1.96 -3.51 -16.48
CA ALA A 15 0.62 -3.23 -17.00
C ALA A 15 -0.18 -2.29 -16.10
N CYS A 16 -0.09 -2.43 -14.78
CA CYS A 16 -0.74 -1.55 -13.82
C CYS A 16 -0.22 -0.11 -13.93
N LEU A 17 1.11 0.07 -13.97
CA LEU A 17 1.73 1.38 -14.11
C LEU A 17 1.44 2.03 -15.47
N GLU A 18 1.34 1.23 -16.54
CA GLU A 18 1.00 1.71 -17.88
C GLU A 18 -0.45 2.17 -17.95
N LYS A 19 -1.38 1.44 -17.33
CA LYS A 19 -2.81 1.78 -17.25
C LYS A 19 -3.05 3.08 -16.49
N ASP A 20 -2.47 3.22 -15.30
CA ASP A 20 -2.76 4.34 -14.39
C ASP A 20 -1.71 5.47 -14.49
N LYS A 21 -0.97 5.50 -15.62
CA LYS A 21 0.13 6.45 -15.89
C LYS A 21 -0.29 7.90 -15.68
N ALA A 22 -1.46 8.29 -16.19
CA ALA A 22 -1.93 9.67 -16.10
C ALA A 22 -2.14 10.10 -14.64
N GLN A 23 -2.76 9.24 -13.83
CA GLN A 23 -2.98 9.49 -12.41
C GLN A 23 -1.65 9.57 -11.65
N LEU A 24 -0.70 8.68 -11.95
CA LEU A 24 0.62 8.68 -11.32
C LEU A 24 1.36 10.01 -11.52
N PHE A 25 1.21 10.65 -12.68
CA PHE A 25 1.88 11.91 -12.99
C PHE A 25 1.14 13.17 -12.53
N THR A 26 -0.12 13.08 -12.08
CA THR A 26 -0.86 14.24 -11.54
C THR A 26 -0.13 14.93 -10.37
N PHE A 27 0.69 14.18 -9.65
CA PHE A 27 1.60 14.68 -8.62
C PHE A 27 2.45 15.88 -9.07
N TYR A 28 2.93 15.90 -10.31
CA TYR A 28 3.78 16.99 -10.82
C TYR A 28 3.03 18.30 -11.06
N ASN A 29 1.70 18.29 -11.03
CA ASN A 29 0.89 19.50 -11.14
C ASN A 29 0.89 20.32 -9.83
N PHE A 30 1.34 19.73 -8.71
CA PHE A 30 1.42 20.43 -7.43
C PHE A 30 2.74 21.21 -7.29
N PRO A 31 2.76 22.34 -6.55
CA PRO A 31 3.99 23.06 -6.25
C PRO A 31 5.06 22.18 -5.57
N ALA A 32 6.34 22.45 -5.88
CA ALA A 32 7.46 21.66 -5.38
C ALA A 32 7.56 21.57 -3.85
N ILE A 33 7.06 22.59 -3.13
CA ILE A 33 6.99 22.63 -1.67
C ILE A 33 6.20 21.43 -1.11
N HIS A 34 5.17 20.97 -1.83
CA HIS A 34 4.32 19.87 -1.39
C HIS A 34 4.87 18.48 -1.75
N TRP A 35 5.88 18.40 -2.61
CA TRP A 35 6.38 17.13 -3.13
C TRP A 35 6.96 16.20 -2.07
N GLN A 36 7.53 16.75 -1.00
CA GLN A 36 8.06 15.96 0.11
C GLN A 36 6.93 15.27 0.89
N HIS A 37 5.82 15.99 1.10
CA HIS A 37 4.67 15.51 1.85
C HIS A 37 3.84 14.51 1.04
N VAL A 38 3.66 14.74 -0.27
CA VAL A 38 2.88 13.84 -1.11
C VAL A 38 3.63 12.53 -1.42
N ARG A 39 4.97 12.53 -1.44
CA ARG A 39 5.76 11.32 -1.66
C ARG A 39 5.99 10.45 -0.42
N THR A 40 5.65 10.92 0.78
CA THR A 40 5.81 10.08 1.98
C THR A 40 4.70 9.05 2.08
N THR A 41 5.06 7.79 2.29
CA THR A 41 4.11 6.69 2.55
C THR A 41 3.83 6.52 4.03
N ASN A 42 4.58 7.19 4.93
CA ASN A 42 4.45 7.05 6.38
C ASN A 42 3.02 7.24 6.91
N PRO A 43 2.24 8.25 6.45
CA PRO A 43 0.87 8.43 6.94
C PRO A 43 -0.05 7.23 6.62
N ILE A 44 0.21 6.57 5.49
CA ILE A 44 -0.53 5.38 5.06
C ILE A 44 0.03 4.16 5.79
N GLU A 45 1.33 3.90 5.69
CA GLU A 45 1.94 2.69 6.24
C GLU A 45 1.84 2.61 7.76
N SER A 46 2.07 3.70 8.49
CA SER A 46 2.01 3.71 9.96
C SER A 46 0.61 3.40 10.49
N THR A 47 -0.43 3.93 9.83
CA THR A 47 -1.82 3.69 10.23
C THR A 47 -2.23 2.26 9.91
N PHE A 48 -1.94 1.78 8.69
CA PHE A 48 -2.22 0.40 8.28
C PHE A 48 -1.42 -0.63 9.09
N ALA A 49 -0.20 -0.34 9.52
CA ALA A 49 0.59 -1.20 10.39
C ALA A 49 -0.12 -1.43 11.74
N THR A 50 -0.66 -0.37 12.34
CA THR A 50 -1.41 -0.46 13.60
C THR A 50 -2.71 -1.23 13.42
N ILE A 51 -3.44 -0.98 12.33
CA ILE A 51 -4.66 -1.73 11.98
C ILE A 51 -4.34 -3.22 11.84
N ARG A 52 -3.35 -3.57 11.02
CA ARG A 52 -2.93 -4.96 10.80
C ARG A 52 -2.47 -5.63 12.09
N HIS A 53 -1.76 -4.90 12.95
CA HIS A 53 -1.36 -5.39 14.26
C HIS A 53 -2.58 -5.74 15.12
N ARG A 54 -3.54 -4.83 15.27
CA ARG A 54 -4.77 -5.06 16.03
C ARG A 54 -5.58 -6.22 15.47
N THR A 55 -5.81 -6.26 14.14
CA THR A 55 -6.52 -7.37 13.49
C THR A 55 -5.85 -8.71 13.71
N ARG A 56 -4.51 -8.77 13.74
CA ARG A 56 -3.78 -10.01 14.05
C ARG A 56 -3.97 -10.43 15.51
N GLN A 57 -3.95 -9.48 16.45
CA GLN A 57 -4.13 -9.77 17.87
C GLN A 57 -5.56 -10.21 18.21
N THR A 58 -6.57 -9.68 17.50
CA THR A 58 -7.98 -10.02 17.74
C THR A 58 -8.47 -11.22 16.92
N LYS A 59 -7.66 -11.76 16.00
CA LYS A 59 -7.97 -13.01 15.28
C LYS A 59 -8.05 -14.17 16.28
N GLY A 60 -9.26 -14.54 16.68
CA GLY A 60 -9.57 -15.61 17.63
C GLY A 60 -10.36 -15.16 18.87
N CYS A 61 -10.45 -13.85 19.12
CA CYS A 61 -11.29 -13.30 20.19
C CYS A 61 -12.76 -13.31 19.73
N GLY A 62 -13.44 -14.44 19.93
CA GLY A 62 -14.83 -14.66 19.52
C GLY A 62 -15.12 -16.06 18.96
N SER A 63 -14.12 -16.91 18.74
CA SER A 63 -14.36 -18.32 18.41
C SER A 63 -14.67 -19.13 19.67
N VAL A 64 -15.67 -20.02 19.62
CA VAL A 64 -16.10 -20.92 20.73
C VAL A 64 -14.92 -21.72 21.34
N ALA A 65 -13.84 -21.95 20.57
CA ALA A 65 -12.62 -22.59 21.04
C ALA A 65 -11.83 -21.78 22.08
N ALA A 66 -11.94 -20.44 22.08
CA ALA A 66 -11.24 -19.58 23.05
C ALA A 66 -11.89 -19.57 24.44
N THR A 67 -13.17 -19.97 24.54
CA THR A 67 -13.96 -19.92 25.78
C THR A 67 -13.98 -21.25 26.55
N LYS A 68 -13.44 -22.35 25.98
CA LYS A 68 -13.45 -23.70 26.58
C LYS A 68 -12.19 -24.06 27.40
N ASN A 69 -11.46 -23.08 27.91
CA ASN A 69 -10.36 -23.30 28.85
C ASN A 69 -10.67 -22.65 30.22
N PHE A 70 -11.88 -22.87 30.72
CA PHE A 70 -12.24 -22.78 32.14
C PHE A 70 -12.83 -24.11 32.57
#